data_AF-A0A7S0XYN9-F1
#
_entry.id   AF-A0A7S0XYN9-F1
#
_cell.length_a   1.000
_cell.length_b   1.000
_cell.length_c   1.000
_cell.angle_alpha   90.00
_cell.angle_beta   90.00
_cell.angle_gamma   90.00
#
_symmetry.space_group_name_H-M   'P 1'
#
loop_
_entity.id
_entity.type
_entity.pdbx_description
1 polymer ?
#
loop_
_entity_poly.entity_id
_entity_poly.type
_entity_poly.pdbx_seq_one_letter_code
_entity_poly.pdbx_strand_id
1 'polypeptide(L)'
;GDMLEVSDDANKELIREGWRHVSVPGVYMEDNWPLREAATDPEGRFTAVAGTRGFCVLDADRDRWRMFGDVSQERSLDVTALMWCRDAVLLITRTWPRPDVAPLHEVLLIQHDALDLNSALARFTLPPARPLCWHVRGDMLLLLDDAC
;
A
#
# COMPACT_ATOMS: atom_id res chain seq x y z
N GLY A 1 -23.25 2.74 -38.67
CA GLY A 1 -21.84 2.82 -38.26
C GLY A 1 -21.85 3.00 -36.77
N ASP A 2 -22.35 2.00 -36.03
CA ASP A 2 -22.94 2.25 -34.71
C ASP A 2 -22.21 1.49 -33.59
N MET A 3 -21.13 0.77 -33.91
CA MET A 3 -20.41 -0.05 -32.93
C MET A 3 -19.15 0.63 -32.36
N LEU A 4 -18.70 1.74 -32.96
CA LEU A 4 -17.55 2.51 -32.50
C LEU A 4 -17.93 3.67 -31.55
N GLU A 5 -19.14 4.23 -31.65
CA GLU A 5 -19.58 5.34 -30.77
C GLU A 5 -20.01 4.87 -29.37
N VAL A 6 -20.56 3.66 -29.24
CA VAL A 6 -20.99 3.08 -27.94
C VAL A 6 -19.79 2.85 -27.00
N SER A 7 -18.62 2.56 -27.56
CA SER A 7 -17.36 2.39 -26.81
C SER A 7 -16.92 3.69 -26.14
N ASP A 8 -17.05 4.82 -26.83
CA ASP A 8 -16.52 6.10 -26.36
C ASP A 8 -17.37 6.70 -25.23
N ASP A 9 -18.68 6.51 -25.26
CA ASP A 9 -19.55 7.03 -24.21
C ASP A 9 -19.50 6.18 -22.94
N ALA A 10 -19.42 4.84 -23.08
CA ALA A 10 -19.17 3.95 -21.94
C ALA A 10 -17.80 4.20 -21.29
N ASN A 11 -16.76 4.49 -22.09
CA ASN A 11 -15.44 4.85 -21.56
C ASN A 11 -15.46 6.21 -20.83
N LYS A 12 -16.19 7.19 -21.36
CA LYS A 12 -16.37 8.49 -20.69
C LYS A 12 -17.18 8.36 -19.39
N GLU A 13 -18.17 7.48 -19.35
CA GLU A 13 -18.91 7.17 -18.13
C GLU A 13 -18.01 6.49 -17.09
N LEU A 14 -17.19 5.51 -17.46
CA LEU A 14 -16.23 4.89 -16.53
C LEU A 14 -15.23 5.89 -15.93
N ILE A 15 -14.77 6.87 -16.73
CA ILE A 15 -13.91 7.97 -16.25
C ILE A 15 -14.69 8.89 -15.28
N ARG A 16 -15.98 9.14 -15.54
CA ARG A 16 -16.83 9.96 -14.66
C ARG A 16 -17.23 9.24 -13.37
N GLU A 17 -17.35 7.92 -13.41
CA GLU A 17 -17.83 7.06 -12.31
C GLU A 17 -16.71 6.58 -11.37
N GLY A 18 -15.46 7.04 -11.54
CA GLY A 18 -14.39 6.84 -10.55
C GLY A 18 -13.11 6.17 -11.04
N TRP A 19 -12.91 5.97 -12.34
CA TRP A 19 -11.61 5.56 -12.86
C TRP A 19 -10.62 6.74 -12.88
N ARG A 20 -9.54 6.63 -12.11
CA ARG A 20 -8.41 7.56 -12.13
C ARG A 20 -7.13 6.84 -12.55
N HIS A 21 -6.45 7.38 -13.55
CA HIS A 21 -5.09 6.98 -13.88
C HIS A 21 -4.09 7.85 -13.11
N VAL A 22 -3.13 7.23 -12.43
CA VAL A 22 -2.08 7.92 -11.69
C VAL A 22 -0.72 7.29 -12.01
N SER A 23 0.26 8.13 -12.34
CA SER A 23 1.64 7.72 -12.53
C SER A 23 2.42 7.82 -11.21
N VAL A 24 2.99 6.71 -10.76
CA VAL A 24 3.90 6.66 -9.61
C VAL A 24 5.24 7.34 -10.00
N PRO A 25 5.88 8.12 -9.11
CA PRO A 25 7.12 8.82 -9.43
C PRO A 25 8.23 7.85 -9.84
N GLY A 26 8.93 8.18 -10.93
CA GLY A 26 10.06 7.36 -11.42
C GLY A 26 11.12 7.12 -10.35
N VAL A 27 11.43 8.14 -9.55
CA VAL A 27 12.40 8.05 -8.45
C VAL A 27 12.06 6.99 -7.39
N TYR A 28 10.78 6.77 -7.13
CA TYR A 28 10.34 5.68 -6.24
C TYR A 28 10.45 4.34 -6.97
N MET A 29 10.06 4.31 -8.24
CA MET A 29 10.01 3.09 -9.05
C MET A 29 11.38 2.50 -9.38
N GLU A 30 12.43 3.33 -9.44
CA GLU A 30 13.81 2.90 -9.73
C GLU A 30 14.29 1.79 -8.77
N ASP A 31 14.00 1.93 -7.48
CA ASP A 31 14.44 0.99 -6.44
C ASP A 31 13.32 0.06 -5.94
N ASN A 32 12.05 0.44 -6.13
CA ASN A 32 10.91 -0.22 -5.50
C ASN A 32 10.01 -0.99 -6.48
N TRP A 33 10.40 -1.15 -7.75
CA TRP A 33 9.69 -2.01 -8.70
C TRP A 33 9.86 -3.52 -8.40
N PRO A 34 8.85 -4.39 -8.63
CA PRO A 34 7.47 -4.08 -9.00
C PRO A 34 6.59 -3.57 -7.85
N LEU A 35 5.56 -2.82 -8.23
CA LEU A 35 4.44 -2.49 -7.36
C LEU A 35 3.67 -3.77 -7.00
N ARG A 36 3.32 -3.92 -5.73
CA ARG A 36 2.68 -5.14 -5.20
C ARG A 36 1.35 -4.84 -4.54
N GLU A 37 1.30 -3.76 -3.76
CA GLU A 37 0.13 -3.41 -2.95
C GLU A 37 -0.27 -1.96 -3.22
N ALA A 38 -1.57 -1.71 -3.19
CA ALA A 38 -2.12 -0.37 -3.19
C ALA A 38 -3.39 -0.32 -2.35
N ALA A 39 -3.58 0.77 -1.63
CA ALA A 39 -4.79 1.02 -0.85
C ALA A 39 -5.17 2.49 -1.00
N THR A 40 -6.46 2.77 -1.13
CA THR A 40 -6.99 4.14 -1.18
C THR A 40 -7.89 4.36 0.03
N ASP A 41 -7.83 5.56 0.60
CA ASP A 41 -8.65 5.95 1.74
C ASP A 41 -10.15 5.96 1.35
N PRO A 42 -11.07 5.89 2.32
CA PRO A 42 -12.50 5.85 2.03
C PRO A 42 -13.02 7.05 1.22
N GLU A 43 -12.37 8.21 1.34
CA GLU A 43 -12.74 9.42 0.59
C GLU A 43 -12.04 9.57 -0.77
N GLY A 44 -11.10 8.69 -1.13
CA GLY A 44 -10.36 8.78 -2.40
C GLY A 44 -9.32 9.91 -2.47
N ARG A 45 -8.99 10.53 -1.33
CA ARG A 45 -8.06 11.66 -1.22
C ARG A 45 -6.61 11.22 -1.08
N PHE A 46 -6.37 10.01 -0.59
CA PHE A 46 -5.03 9.49 -0.39
C PHE A 46 -4.91 8.06 -0.89
N THR A 47 -3.86 7.80 -1.67
CA THR A 47 -3.56 6.45 -2.16
C THR A 47 -2.16 6.06 -1.75
N ALA A 48 -2.05 5.03 -0.92
CA ALA A 48 -0.78 4.41 -0.56
C ALA A 48 -0.45 3.33 -1.59
N VAL A 49 0.81 3.28 -2.03
CA VAL A 49 1.31 2.29 -2.98
C VAL A 49 2.63 1.73 -2.46
N ALA A 50 2.76 0.41 -2.39
CA ALA A 50 3.97 -0.27 -1.97
C ALA A 50 4.57 -1.14 -3.07
N GLY A 51 5.89 -1.16 -3.08
CA GLY A 51 6.72 -1.85 -4.04
C GLY A 51 7.36 -3.12 -3.47
N THR A 52 8.53 -3.46 -4.00
CA THR A 52 9.42 -4.46 -3.38
C THR A 52 9.97 -4.01 -2.05
N ARG A 53 10.15 -2.69 -1.90
CA ARG A 53 10.56 -2.03 -0.68
C ARG A 53 9.78 -0.74 -0.50
N GLY A 54 9.59 -0.35 0.75
CA GLY A 54 8.94 0.90 1.10
C GLY A 54 7.50 1.01 0.62
N PHE A 55 6.96 2.21 0.83
CA PHE A 55 5.70 2.65 0.23
C PHE A 55 5.74 4.17 0.04
N CYS A 56 4.87 4.69 -0.80
CA CYS A 56 4.65 6.12 -0.98
C CYS A 56 3.16 6.42 -0.92
N VAL A 57 2.80 7.66 -0.63
CA VAL A 57 1.40 8.11 -0.52
C VAL A 57 1.15 9.25 -1.48
N LEU A 58 0.20 9.08 -2.39
CA LEU A 58 -0.37 10.14 -3.19
C LEU A 58 -1.35 10.94 -2.33
N ASP A 59 -1.20 12.24 -2.31
CA ASP A 59 -2.24 13.21 -1.97
C ASP A 59 -2.94 13.61 -3.26
N ALA A 60 -4.15 13.07 -3.46
CA ALA A 60 -4.95 13.21 -4.66
C ALA A 60 -5.40 14.66 -4.91
N ASP A 61 -5.69 15.39 -3.83
CA ASP A 61 -6.16 16.78 -3.85
C ASP A 61 -5.05 17.74 -4.27
N ARG A 62 -3.82 17.46 -3.84
CA ARG A 62 -2.63 18.27 -4.15
C ARG A 62 -1.80 17.73 -5.31
N ASP A 63 -2.19 16.59 -5.87
CA ASP A 63 -1.46 15.82 -6.88
C ASP A 63 0.02 15.64 -6.52
N ARG A 64 0.27 15.25 -5.27
CA ARG A 64 1.61 15.21 -4.69
C ARG A 64 1.91 13.87 -4.07
N TRP A 65 3.01 13.28 -4.47
CA TRP A 65 3.55 12.09 -3.82
C TRP A 65 4.38 12.44 -2.59
N ARG A 66 4.19 11.66 -1.55
CA ARG A 66 4.99 11.67 -0.33
C ARG A 66 5.78 10.36 -0.28
N MET A 67 7.06 10.48 0.01
CA MET A 67 8.02 9.39 0.10
C MET A 67 8.79 9.54 1.41
N PHE A 68 9.57 8.52 1.77
CA PHE A 68 10.42 8.60 2.96
C PHE A 68 11.53 9.62 2.77
N GLY A 69 11.82 10.39 3.81
CA GLY A 69 12.99 11.26 3.84
C GLY A 69 14.31 10.48 4.03
N ASP A 70 14.23 9.28 4.61
CA ASP A 70 15.35 8.37 4.84
C ASP A 70 15.21 7.11 3.98
N VAL A 71 16.08 7.00 2.98
CA VAL A 71 16.13 5.86 2.05
C VAL A 71 16.43 4.54 2.78
N SER A 72 17.14 4.59 3.91
CA SER A 72 17.45 3.39 4.71
C SER A 72 16.19 2.82 5.34
N GLN A 73 15.31 3.70 5.84
CA GLN A 73 14.01 3.29 6.35
C GLN A 73 13.15 2.70 5.25
N GLU A 74 13.06 3.37 4.10
CA GLU A 74 12.29 2.89 2.95
C GLU A 74 12.73 1.48 2.53
N ARG A 75 14.05 1.27 2.41
CA ARG A 75 14.64 -0.02 2.02
C ARG A 75 14.48 -1.13 3.07
N SER A 76 14.18 -0.79 4.32
CA SER A 76 13.99 -1.76 5.40
C SER A 76 12.59 -2.41 5.40
N LEU A 77 11.64 -1.82 4.68
CA LEU A 77 10.25 -2.28 4.65
C LEU A 77 10.02 -3.21 3.47
N ASP A 78 9.64 -4.47 3.71
CA ASP A 78 9.04 -5.34 2.69
C ASP A 78 7.54 -5.45 3.01
N VAL A 79 6.74 -4.62 2.34
CA VAL A 79 5.29 -4.51 2.59
C VAL A 79 4.55 -5.65 1.91
N THR A 80 3.66 -6.29 2.66
CA THR A 80 2.87 -7.46 2.23
C THR A 80 1.37 -7.19 2.19
N ALA A 81 0.91 -6.14 2.87
CA ALA A 81 -0.47 -5.67 2.81
C ALA A 81 -0.52 -4.19 3.19
N LEU A 82 -1.48 -3.46 2.61
CA LEU A 82 -1.78 -2.06 2.91
C LEU A 82 -3.26 -1.89 3.21
N MET A 83 -3.58 -1.08 4.21
CA MET A 83 -4.94 -0.71 4.58
C MET A 83 -4.98 0.73 5.11
N TRP A 84 -6.12 1.40 4.92
CA TRP A 84 -6.37 2.68 5.57
C TRP A 84 -7.13 2.46 6.88
N CYS A 85 -6.61 3.02 7.96
CA CYS A 85 -7.27 3.08 9.26
C CYS A 85 -7.43 4.56 9.64
N ARG A 86 -8.63 5.10 9.43
CA ARG A 86 -8.91 6.54 9.58
C ARG A 86 -7.99 7.37 8.68
N ASP A 87 -7.19 8.25 9.27
CA ASP A 87 -6.21 9.14 8.66
C ASP A 87 -4.77 8.57 8.68
N ALA A 88 -4.61 7.27 8.92
CA ALA A 88 -3.31 6.61 8.95
C ALA A 88 -3.28 5.41 8.01
N VAL A 89 -2.08 5.09 7.54
CA VAL A 89 -1.81 3.89 6.74
C VAL A 89 -1.37 2.78 7.69
N LEU A 90 -2.12 1.69 7.71
CA LEU A 90 -1.70 0.44 8.32
C LEU A 90 -1.01 -0.41 7.26
N LEU A 91 0.18 -0.91 7.60
CA LEU A 91 0.95 -1.80 6.74
C LEU A 91 1.34 -3.05 7.53
N ILE A 92 1.40 -4.16 6.82
CA ILE A 92 2.04 -5.38 7.32
C ILE A 92 3.35 -5.53 6.59
N THR A 93 4.44 -5.52 7.35
CA THR A 93 5.76 -5.83 6.83
C THR A 93 6.12 -7.26 7.14
N ARG A 94 7.05 -7.82 6.37
CA ARG A 94 7.74 -9.05 6.74
C ARG A 94 9.23 -8.81 6.83
N THR A 95 9.89 -9.56 7.72
CA THR A 95 11.35 -9.60 7.73
C THR A 95 11.86 -10.27 6.46
N TRP A 96 13.00 -9.81 5.95
CA TRP A 96 13.63 -10.43 4.79
C TRP A 96 13.84 -11.95 5.00
N PRO A 97 13.55 -12.80 4.00
CA PRO A 97 13.72 -14.23 4.12
C PRO A 97 15.16 -14.58 4.51
N ARG A 98 15.32 -15.31 5.61
CA ARG A 98 16.59 -15.91 6.00
C ARG A 98 16.49 -17.42 5.82
N PRO A 99 17.57 -18.12 5.44
CA PRO A 99 17.59 -19.57 5.46
C PRO A 99 17.16 -20.07 6.84
N ASP A 100 16.28 -21.07 6.86
CA ASP A 100 15.87 -21.80 8.07
C ASP A 100 15.07 -20.99 9.13
N VAL A 101 14.69 -19.75 8.84
CA VAL A 101 13.88 -18.91 9.75
C VAL A 101 12.63 -18.42 9.02
N ALA A 102 11.46 -18.75 9.55
CA ALA A 102 10.20 -18.23 9.04
C ALA A 102 10.17 -16.68 9.19
N PRO A 103 9.70 -15.94 8.17
CA PRO A 103 9.63 -14.49 8.25
C PRO A 103 8.66 -14.08 9.36
N LEU A 104 9.09 -13.15 10.20
CA LEU A 104 8.21 -12.50 11.16
C LEU A 104 7.43 -11.39 10.44
N HIS A 105 6.18 -11.21 10.84
CA HIS A 105 5.34 -10.14 10.34
C HIS A 105 5.16 -9.07 11.41
N GLU A 106 5.27 -7.82 11.01
CA GLU A 106 5.08 -6.68 11.89
C GLU A 106 3.97 -5.79 11.33
N VAL A 107 3.09 -5.34 12.22
CA VAL A 107 2.06 -4.37 11.90
C VAL A 107 2.58 -2.99 12.31
N LEU A 108 2.56 -2.06 11.37
CA LEU A 108 2.89 -0.65 11.59
C LEU A 108 1.69 0.21 11.22
N LEU A 109 1.39 1.20 12.06
CA LEU A 109 0.43 2.25 11.76
C LEU A 109 1.19 3.58 11.65
N ILE A 110 1.19 4.18 10.47
CA ILE A 110 1.98 5.38 10.16
C ILE A 110 1.04 6.49 9.69
N GLN A 111 1.25 7.70 10.19
CA GLN A 111 0.54 8.88 9.71
C GLN A 111 0.85 9.12 8.23
N HIS A 112 -0.17 9.36 7.42
CA HIS A 112 0.02 9.53 5.97
C HIS A 112 0.78 10.83 5.63
N ASP A 113 0.86 11.79 6.57
CA ASP A 113 1.43 13.11 6.34
C ASP A 113 2.92 13.20 6.63
N ALA A 114 3.45 12.31 7.47
CA ALA A 114 4.85 12.18 7.85
C ALA A 114 5.30 10.71 7.77
N LEU A 115 5.84 10.31 6.61
CA LEU A 115 6.37 8.96 6.40
C LEU A 115 7.73 8.80 7.12
N ASP A 116 7.67 8.39 8.38
CA ASP A 116 8.82 8.10 9.24
C ASP A 116 8.50 6.92 10.17
N LEU A 117 9.34 5.89 10.12
CA LEU A 117 9.18 4.68 10.92
C LEU A 117 9.39 4.92 12.41
N ASN A 118 10.18 5.94 12.80
CA ASN A 118 10.39 6.27 14.20
C ASN A 118 9.16 6.94 14.83
N SER A 119 8.30 7.50 13.99
CA SER A 119 7.09 8.22 14.39
C SER A 119 5.82 7.37 14.20
N ALA A 120 5.97 6.04 14.06
CA ALA A 120 4.85 5.12 13.93
C ALA A 120 3.90 5.24 15.15
N LEU A 121 2.61 5.39 14.89
CA LEU A 121 1.56 5.49 15.90
C LEU A 121 1.38 4.19 16.67
N ALA A 122 1.60 3.07 16.00
CA ALA A 122 1.56 1.74 16.59
C ALA A 122 2.54 0.82 15.88
N ARG A 123 3.14 -0.09 16.65
CA ARG A 123 4.04 -1.13 16.16
C ARG A 123 3.91 -2.38 17.03
N PHE A 124 3.61 -3.52 16.41
CA PHE A 124 3.61 -4.80 17.11
C PHE A 124 3.89 -5.96 16.15
N THR A 125 4.50 -7.02 16.68
CA THR A 125 4.83 -8.23 15.93
C THR A 125 3.68 -9.22 16.03
N LEU A 126 3.30 -9.81 14.91
CA LEU A 126 2.33 -10.90 14.87
C LEU A 126 2.99 -12.20 15.35
N PRO A 127 2.20 -13.15 15.91
CA PRO A 127 2.72 -14.47 16.25
C PRO A 127 3.41 -15.13 15.05
N PRO A 128 4.38 -16.03 15.29
CA PRO A 128 5.09 -16.75 14.24
C PRO A 128 4.20 -17.83 13.62
N ALA A 129 3.12 -17.44 12.96
CA ALA A 129 2.32 -18.28 12.08
C ALA A 129 2.71 -17.99 10.63
N ARG A 130 2.55 -18.95 9.71
CA ARG A 130 2.79 -18.69 8.29
C ARG A 130 1.51 -18.10 7.71
N PRO A 131 1.51 -16.82 7.29
CA PRO A 131 0.35 -16.28 6.60
C PRO A 131 0.17 -17.05 5.30
N LEU A 132 -1.00 -17.63 5.11
CA LEU A 132 -1.44 -18.18 3.84
C LEU A 132 -1.90 -17.05 2.92
N CYS A 133 -2.63 -16.07 3.46
CA CYS A 133 -2.93 -14.82 2.77
C CYS A 133 -3.40 -13.70 3.71
N TRP A 134 -3.28 -12.47 3.20
CA TRP A 134 -3.87 -11.27 3.76
C TRP A 134 -5.07 -10.87 2.92
N HIS A 135 -6.16 -10.46 3.58
CA HIS A 135 -7.28 -9.84 2.91
C HIS A 135 -7.61 -8.50 3.56
N VAL A 136 -7.69 -7.45 2.76
CA VAL A 136 -8.02 -6.10 3.21
C VAL A 136 -9.35 -5.68 2.62
N ARG A 137 -10.24 -5.15 3.47
CA ARG A 137 -11.52 -4.57 3.06
C ARG A 137 -11.88 -3.40 3.98
N GLY A 138 -11.83 -2.18 3.46
CA GLY A 138 -12.14 -0.99 4.26
C GLY A 138 -11.17 -0.84 5.42
N ASP A 139 -11.70 -0.85 6.64
CA ASP A 139 -10.96 -0.80 7.90
C ASP A 139 -10.69 -2.19 8.53
N MET A 140 -11.00 -3.26 7.79
CA MET A 140 -10.79 -4.63 8.21
C MET A 140 -9.60 -5.27 7.49
N LEU A 141 -8.71 -5.85 8.29
CA LEU A 141 -7.62 -6.71 7.84
C LEU A 141 -7.82 -8.12 8.40
N LEU A 142 -7.87 -9.11 7.51
CA LEU A 142 -7.99 -10.52 7.85
C LEU A 142 -6.68 -11.24 7.52
N LEU A 143 -6.15 -11.95 8.53
CA LEU A 143 -5.06 -12.91 8.38
C LEU A 143 -5.66 -14.31 8.30
N LEU A 144 -5.35 -15.03 7.23
CA LEU A 144 -5.56 -16.46 7.13
C LEU A 144 -4.19 -17.12 7.25
N ASP A 145 -3.96 -17.86 8.34
CA ASP A 145 -2.70 -18.55 8.62
C ASP A 145 -2.89 -20.07 8.76
N ASP A 146 -1.78 -20.78 8.93
CA ASP A 146 -1.75 -22.23 9.15
C ASP A 146 -1.68 -22.62 10.64
N ALA A 147 -1.99 -21.70 11.56
CA ALA A 147 -1.95 -21.96 12.99
C ALA A 147 -3.06 -22.95 13.39
N CYS A 148 -2.68 -24.19 13.69
CA CYS A 148 -3.53 -25.18 14.36
C CYS A 148 -3.37 -25.11 15.88
#